data_AF-A0A2S9T6V0-F1
#
_entry.id   AF-A0A2S9T6V0-F1
#
_cell.length_a   1.000
_cell.length_b   1.000
_cell.length_c   1.000
_cell.angle_alpha   90.00
_cell.angle_beta   90.00
_cell.angle_gamma   90.00
#
_symmetry.space_group_name_H-M   'P 1'
#
loop_
_entity.id
_entity.type
_entity.pdbx_description
1 polymer ?
#
loop_
_entity_poly.entity_id
_entity_poly.type
_entity_poly.pdbx_seq_one_letter_code
_entity_poly.pdbx_strand_id
1 'polypeptide(L)'
;MANLKTILRTCIFCRKKLEQKELLRFKCSNKQLSIYDNIGRSFYICNPCKVDFLDMKDIKRYEKALCRECKNKDKYVIQLEEILLDVR
;
A
#
# COMPACT_ATOMS: atom_id res chain seq x y z
N MET A 1 -2.51 -32.41 8.61
CA MET A 1 -1.74 -31.15 8.43
C MET A 1 -2.64 -30.17 7.70
N ALA A 2 -3.02 -29.05 8.32
CA ALA A 2 -3.89 -28.08 7.67
C ALA A 2 -3.18 -27.55 6.41
N ASN A 3 -3.80 -27.76 5.25
CA ASN A 3 -3.34 -27.21 3.99
C ASN A 3 -3.52 -25.69 4.08
N LEU A 4 -2.47 -24.95 4.44
CA LEU A 4 -2.47 -23.50 4.54
C LEU A 4 -2.72 -22.93 3.15
N LYS A 5 -3.99 -22.72 2.82
CA LYS A 5 -4.44 -22.11 1.57
C LYS A 5 -3.70 -20.79 1.39
N THR A 6 -2.96 -20.65 0.30
CA THR A 6 -2.25 -19.41 -0.04
C THR A 6 -3.26 -18.27 -0.15
N ILE A 7 -3.08 -17.25 0.70
CA ILE A 7 -3.96 -16.08 0.70
C ILE A 7 -3.44 -15.12 -0.35
N LEU A 8 -4.20 -14.95 -1.43
CA LEU A 8 -3.91 -13.94 -2.45
C LEU A 8 -4.55 -12.60 -2.09
N ARG A 9 -3.83 -11.50 -2.35
CA ARG A 9 -4.32 -10.12 -2.21
C ARG A 9 -3.97 -9.33 -3.46
N THR A 10 -4.70 -8.22 -3.65
CA THR A 10 -4.58 -7.38 -4.83
C THR A 10 -3.77 -6.14 -4.49
N CYS A 11 -2.72 -5.87 -5.26
CA CYS A 11 -2.01 -4.59 -5.18
C CYS A 11 -2.94 -3.45 -5.64
N ILE A 12 -3.06 -2.38 -4.85
CA ILE A 12 -3.97 -1.28 -5.19
C ILE A 12 -3.52 -0.49 -6.43
N PHE A 13 -2.21 -0.49 -6.73
CA PHE A 13 -1.64 0.26 -7.85
C PHE A 13 -1.75 -0.48 -9.18
N CYS A 14 -1.30 -1.74 -9.25
CA CYS A 14 -1.29 -2.52 -10.50
C CYS A 14 -2.41 -3.55 -10.64
N ARG A 15 -3.22 -3.76 -9.60
CA ARG A 15 -4.35 -4.73 -9.58
C ARG A 15 -3.96 -6.19 -9.79
N LYS A 16 -2.66 -6.52 -9.85
CA LYS A 16 -2.17 -7.91 -9.84
C LYS A 16 -2.52 -8.60 -8.52
N LYS A 17 -2.92 -9.87 -8.60
CA LYS A 17 -3.12 -10.75 -7.44
C LYS A 17 -1.80 -11.47 -7.12
N LEU A 18 -1.31 -11.32 -5.90
CA LEU A 18 -0.05 -11.88 -5.42
C LEU A 18 -0.26 -12.51 -4.05
N GLU A 19 0.67 -13.34 -3.59
CA GLU A 19 0.57 -13.89 -2.23
C GLU A 19 0.68 -12.76 -1.20
N GLN A 20 -0.14 -12.83 -0.15
CA GLN A 20 -0.17 -11.81 0.90
C GLN A 20 1.22 -11.59 1.52
N LYS A 21 2.04 -12.64 1.61
CA LYS A 21 3.41 -12.59 2.15
C LYS A 21 4.39 -11.77 1.29
N GLU A 22 4.06 -11.53 0.01
CA GLU A 22 4.89 -10.79 -0.95
C GLU A 22 4.49 -9.31 -1.06
N LEU A 23 3.50 -8.89 -0.27
CA LEU A 23 2.89 -7.58 -0.35
C LEU A 23 3.14 -6.79 0.93
N LEU A 24 3.47 -5.52 0.76
CA LEU A 24 3.53 -4.55 1.85
C LEU A 24 2.11 -4.15 2.23
N ARG A 25 1.82 -4.15 3.53
CA ARG A 25 0.49 -3.90 4.07
C ARG A 25 0.45 -2.59 4.83
N PHE A 26 -0.45 -1.71 4.42
CA PHE A 26 -0.62 -0.37 4.97
C PHE A 26 -2.06 -0.18 5.44
N LYS A 27 -2.27 0.87 6.24
CA LYS A 27 -3.60 1.35 6.60
C LYS A 27 -3.64 2.87 6.53
N CYS A 28 -4.86 3.37 6.44
CA CYS A 28 -5.17 4.77 6.63
C CYS A 28 -6.08 4.92 7.85
N SER A 29 -5.64 5.74 8.81
CA SER A 29 -6.41 6.09 10.01
C SER A 29 -6.22 7.56 10.31
N ASN A 30 -7.29 8.28 10.63
CA ASN A 30 -7.23 9.72 10.99
C ASN A 30 -6.41 10.57 10.00
N LYS A 31 -6.60 10.34 8.69
CA LYS A 31 -5.86 11.00 7.59
C LYS A 31 -4.34 10.73 7.53
N GLN A 32 -3.88 9.73 8.27
CA GLN A 32 -2.49 9.28 8.26
C GLN A 32 -2.36 7.88 7.68
N LEU A 33 -1.42 7.73 6.75
CA LEU A 33 -0.96 6.47 6.23
C LEU A 33 0.09 5.89 7.19
N SER A 34 0.00 4.59 7.46
CA SER A 34 0.95 3.89 8.34
C SER A 34 1.07 2.43 7.93
N ILE A 35 2.13 1.78 8.39
CA ILE A 35 2.26 0.32 8.32
C ILE A 35 1.12 -0.31 9.11
N TYR A 36 0.58 -1.41 8.58
CA TYR A 36 -0.52 -2.09 9.24
C TYR A 36 -0.10 -2.75 10.57
N ASP A 37 -0.87 -2.47 11.61
CA ASP A 37 -0.62 -2.89 13.00
C ASP A 37 -1.62 -3.93 13.50
N ASN A 38 -2.23 -4.70 12.58
CA ASN A 38 -3.31 -5.65 12.90
C ASN A 38 -4.65 -5.03 13.28
N ILE A 39 -4.82 -3.71 13.15
CA ILE A 39 -6.06 -3.02 13.49
C ILE A 39 -6.65 -2.28 12.28
N GLY A 40 -7.95 -2.48 12.05
CA GLY A 40 -8.73 -1.73 11.07
C GLY A 40 -8.56 -2.20 9.62
N ARG A 41 -9.00 -1.35 8.69
CA ARG A 41 -8.96 -1.63 7.24
C ARG A 41 -7.55 -1.39 6.72
N SER A 42 -7.07 -2.35 5.92
CA SER A 42 -5.74 -2.30 5.32
C SER A 42 -5.81 -2.50 3.82
N PHE A 43 -4.78 -2.04 3.12
CA PHE A 43 -4.56 -2.28 1.71
C PHE A 43 -3.13 -2.77 1.45
N TYR A 44 -2.87 -3.19 0.21
CA TYR A 44 -1.64 -3.86 -0.17
C TYR A 44 -0.96 -3.21 -1.36
N ILE A 45 0.37 -3.13 -1.32
CA ILE A 45 1.23 -2.64 -2.40
C ILE A 45 2.30 -3.72 -2.67
N CYS A 46 2.56 -4.02 -3.94
CA CYS A 46 3.59 -4.98 -4.32
C CYS A 46 4.96 -4.32 -4.51
N ASN A 47 6.02 -5.11 -4.35
CA ASN A 47 7.40 -4.63 -4.50
C ASN A 47 7.69 -3.94 -5.85
N PRO A 48 7.25 -4.44 -7.02
CA PRO A 48 7.45 -3.72 -8.28
C PRO A 48 6.86 -2.31 -8.25
N CYS A 49 5.62 -2.15 -7.75
CA CYS A 49 5.03 -0.82 -7.65
C CYS A 49 5.66 0.05 -6.55
N LYS A 50 6.27 -0.52 -5.51
CA LYS A 50 7.10 0.24 -4.56
C LYS A 50 8.30 0.86 -5.28
N VAL A 51 8.99 0.09 -6.12
CA VAL A 51 10.16 0.58 -6.88
C VAL A 51 9.71 1.66 -7.87
N ASP A 52 8.67 1.39 -8.67
CA ASP A 52 8.13 2.38 -9.61
C ASP A 52 7.63 3.66 -8.92
N PHE A 53 7.10 3.53 -7.70
CA PHE A 53 6.66 4.66 -6.87
C PHE A 53 7.83 5.54 -6.42
N LEU A 54 8.91 4.95 -5.94
CA LEU A 54 10.11 5.69 -5.51
C LEU A 54 10.84 6.35 -6.69
N ASP A 55 10.74 5.77 -7.89
CA ASP A 55 11.20 6.40 -9.13
C ASP A 55 10.31 7.57 -9.59
N MET A 56 9.26 7.92 -8.83
CA MET A 56 8.33 9.01 -9.13
C MET A 56 7.62 8.88 -10.49
N LYS A 57 7.47 7.65 -11.00
CA LYS A 57 6.74 7.36 -12.25
C LYS A 57 5.24 7.42 -11.98
N ASP A 58 4.46 8.07 -12.85
CA ASP A 58 2.99 8.08 -12.78
C ASP A 58 2.37 8.49 -11.41
N ILE A 59 2.96 9.45 -10.69
CA ILE A 59 2.50 9.87 -9.34
C ILE A 59 0.98 10.07 -9.24
N LYS A 60 0.35 10.68 -10.26
CA LYS A 60 -1.12 10.92 -10.29
C LYS A 60 -1.93 9.63 -10.14
N ARG A 61 -1.45 8.52 -10.71
CA ARG A 61 -2.08 7.20 -10.59
C ARG A 61 -2.02 6.71 -9.14
N TYR A 62 -0.87 6.85 -8.50
CA TYR A 62 -0.66 6.43 -7.12
C TYR A 62 -1.46 7.27 -6.14
N GLU A 63 -1.45 8.59 -6.30
CA GLU A 63 -2.25 9.52 -5.50
C GLU A 63 -3.74 9.15 -5.55
N LYS A 64 -4.29 8.91 -6.74
CA LYS A 64 -5.70 8.52 -6.92
C LYS A 64 -6.02 7.19 -6.23
N ALA A 65 -5.12 6.21 -6.29
CA ALA A 65 -5.32 4.93 -5.62
C ALA A 65 -5.28 5.07 -4.09
N LEU A 66 -4.32 5.84 -3.56
CA LEU A 66 -4.21 6.10 -2.12
C LEU A 66 -5.43 6.84 -1.58
N CYS A 67 -5.88 7.90 -2.25
CA CYS A 67 -7.06 8.66 -1.83
C CYS A 67 -8.34 7.80 -1.81
N ARG A 68 -8.46 6.80 -2.70
CA ARG A 68 -9.57 5.85 -2.71
C ARG A 68 -9.57 4.95 -1.48
N GLU A 69 -8.41 4.40 -1.13
CA GLU A 69 -8.29 3.52 0.05
C GLU A 69 -8.47 4.30 1.36
N CYS A 70 -7.96 5.53 1.42
CA CYS A 70 -8.05 6.39 2.59
C CYS A 70 -9.38 7.17 2.68
N LYS A 71 -10.21 7.10 1.62
CA LYS A 71 -11.55 7.73 1.52
C LYS A 71 -11.56 9.24 1.74
N ASN A 72 -10.43 9.91 1.50
CA ASN A 72 -10.29 11.36 1.57
C ASN A 72 -9.09 11.80 0.72
N LYS A 73 -8.92 13.12 0.55
CA LYS A 73 -7.76 13.72 -0.11
C LYS A 73 -6.81 14.26 0.94
N ASP A 74 -5.56 13.81 0.91
CA ASP A 74 -4.47 14.27 1.75
C ASP A 74 -3.13 13.98 1.04
N LYS A 75 -2.00 14.34 1.66
CA LYS A 75 -0.63 14.20 1.13
C LYS A 75 -0.11 12.76 1.22
N TYR A 76 -0.91 11.78 0.80
CA TYR A 76 -0.59 10.35 0.96
C TYR A 76 0.61 9.88 0.15
N VAL A 77 0.92 10.52 -0.97
CA VAL A 77 2.15 10.23 -1.74
C VAL A 77 3.37 10.54 -0.88
N ILE A 78 3.43 11.73 -0.30
CA ILE A 78 4.55 12.16 0.55
C ILE A 78 4.66 11.23 1.78
N GLN A 79 3.54 10.96 2.45
CA GLN A 79 3.53 10.06 3.62
C GLN A 79 4.03 8.64 3.26
N LEU A 80 3.62 8.12 2.10
CA LEU A 80 4.08 6.80 1.65
C LEU A 80 5.58 6.81 1.32
N GLU A 81 6.08 7.87 0.69
CA GLU A 81 7.50 8.04 0.38
C GLU A 81 8.35 8.05 1.66
N GLU A 82 7.97 8.87 2.66
CA GLU A 82 8.63 8.94 3.97
C GLU A 82 8.71 7.57 4.65
N ILE A 83 7.59 6.82 4.65
CA ILE A 83 7.52 5.48 5.23
C ILE A 83 8.40 4.48 4.47
N LEU A 84 8.48 4.58 3.13
CA LEU A 84 9.23 3.63 2.31
C LEU A 84 10.74 3.88 2.30
N LEU A 85 11.17 5.11 2.58
CA LEU A 85 12.58 5.51 2.67
C LEU A 85 13.16 5.38 4.09
N ASP A 86 12.35 4.99 5.08
CA ASP A 86 12.74 4.88 6.50
C ASP A 86 13.34 6.18 7.06
N VAL A 87 12.90 7.33 6.55
CA VAL A 87 13.30 8.64 7.05
C VAL A 87 12.42 8.95 8.26
N ARG A 88 12.84 8.49 9.43
CA ARG A 88 12.31 8.95 10.74
C ARG A 88 13.08 10.15 11.25
#